data_AF-A0A949ENV0-F1
#
_entry.id   AF-A0A949ENV0-F1
#
_cell.length_a   1.000
_cell.length_b   1.000
_cell.length_c   1.000
_cell.angle_alpha   90.00
_cell.angle_beta   90.00
_cell.angle_gamma   90.00
#
_symmetry.space_group_name_H-M   'P 1'
#
loop_
_entity.id
_entity.type
_entity.pdbx_description
1 polymer ?
#
loop_
_entity_poly.entity_id
_entity_poly.type
_entity_poly.pdbx_seq_one_letter_code
_entity_poly.pdbx_strand_id
1 'polypeptide(L)'
;PFMRASVIMGLAGIGLIFVSRAKQSDGLLVVSCLLIFISFWIDKGLGLVLGGFVPSPLEYVTEYVPSVQELGITAAIWATGFFILSILYKVAISVKLEKEA
;
A
#
# COMPACT_ATOMS: atom_id res chain seq x y z
N PRO A 1 12.21 14.18 -0.61
CA PRO A 1 11.68 14.03 -1.99
C PRO A 1 10.52 13.01 -2.07
N PHE A 2 10.69 11.82 -1.49
CA PHE A 2 9.69 10.75 -1.49
C PHE A 2 8.34 11.12 -0.86
N MET A 3 8.30 11.84 0.27
CA MET A 3 7.04 12.29 0.87
C MET A 3 6.24 13.24 -0.04
N ARG A 4 6.91 14.14 -0.77
CA ARG A 4 6.24 15.04 -1.71
C ARG A 4 5.62 14.26 -2.88
N ALA A 5 6.33 13.24 -3.37
CA ALA A 5 5.82 12.34 -4.40
C ALA A 5 4.59 11.56 -3.91
N SER A 6 4.61 11.05 -2.66
CA SER A 6 3.46 10.38 -2.05
C SER A 6 2.21 11.29 -2.01
N VAL A 7 2.36 12.53 -1.54
CA VAL A 7 1.24 13.48 -1.45
C VAL A 7 0.65 13.78 -2.82
N ILE A 8 1.50 14.01 -3.84
CA ILE A 8 1.05 14.27 -5.21
C ILE A 8 0.31 13.06 -5.77
N MET A 9 0.85 11.85 -5.60
CA MET A 9 0.21 10.61 -6.08
C MET A 9 -1.11 10.33 -5.36
N GLY A 10 -1.20 10.62 -4.05
CA GLY A 10 -2.43 10.46 -3.27
C GLY A 10 -3.51 11.43 -3.71
N LEU A 11 -3.18 12.72 -3.85
CA LEU A 11 -4.12 13.74 -4.35
C LEU A 11 -4.57 13.45 -5.78
N ALA A 12 -3.63 13.05 -6.65
CA ALA A 12 -3.95 12.66 -8.03
C ALA A 12 -4.85 11.41 -8.07
N GLY A 13 -4.57 10.40 -7.24
CA GLY A 13 -5.36 9.19 -7.14
C GLY A 13 -6.79 9.47 -6.64
N ILE A 14 -6.94 10.31 -5.62
CA ILE A 14 -8.26 10.75 -5.13
C ILE A 14 -9.02 11.52 -6.21
N GLY A 15 -8.36 12.47 -6.89
CA GLY A 15 -8.94 13.17 -8.04
C GLY A 15 -9.39 12.21 -9.14
N LEU A 16 -8.58 11.19 -9.44
CA LEU A 16 -8.89 10.17 -10.45
C LEU A 16 -10.08 9.30 -10.05
N ILE A 17 -10.31 9.02 -8.75
CA ILE A 17 -11.53 8.34 -8.28
C ILE A 17 -12.78 9.12 -8.69
N PHE A 18 -12.80 10.45 -8.50
CA PHE A 18 -13.94 11.27 -8.89
C PHE A 18 -14.20 11.22 -10.40
N VAL A 19 -13.14 11.27 -11.20
CA VAL A 19 -13.22 11.13 -12.67
C VAL A 19 -13.66 9.72 -13.08
N SER A 20 -13.15 8.68 -12.42
CA SER A 20 -13.53 7.29 -12.68
C SER A 20 -15.01 7.06 -12.37
N ARG A 21 -15.53 7.66 -11.29
CA ARG A 21 -16.96 7.63 -10.97
C ARG A 21 -17.80 8.34 -12.02
N ALA A 22 -17.32 9.49 -12.52
CA ALA A 22 -18.01 10.23 -13.56
C ALA A 22 -18.01 9.50 -14.92
N LYS A 23 -16.92 8.78 -15.25
CA LYS A 23 -16.77 8.05 -16.51
C LYS A 23 -17.24 6.60 -16.48
N GLN A 24 -17.64 6.06 -15.32
CA GLN A 24 -18.01 4.66 -15.09
C GLN A 24 -17.06 3.65 -15.76
N SER A 25 -15.76 3.93 -15.74
CA SER A 25 -14.76 3.07 -16.37
C SER A 25 -13.98 2.30 -15.31
N ASP A 26 -14.08 0.98 -15.33
CA ASP A 26 -13.38 0.11 -14.37
C ASP A 26 -11.85 0.25 -14.47
N GLY A 27 -11.32 0.52 -15.67
CA GLY A 27 -9.89 0.72 -15.87
C GLY A 27 -9.32 1.91 -15.11
N LEU A 28 -10.01 3.07 -15.11
CA LEU A 28 -9.58 4.24 -14.33
C LEU A 28 -9.72 4.00 -12.83
N LEU A 29 -10.70 3.18 -12.41
CA LEU A 29 -10.90 2.84 -11.02
C LEU A 29 -9.70 2.04 -10.49
N VAL A 30 -9.28 1.01 -11.23
CA VAL A 30 -8.09 0.21 -10.88
C VAL A 30 -6.84 1.08 -10.78
N VAL A 31 -6.61 1.96 -11.77
CA VAL A 31 -5.45 2.87 -11.77
C VAL A 31 -5.48 3.81 -10.56
N SER A 32 -6.65 4.35 -10.21
CA SER A 32 -6.81 5.24 -9.06
C SER A 32 -6.52 4.54 -7.74
N CYS A 33 -6.99 3.30 -7.57
CA CYS A 33 -6.72 2.47 -6.40
C CYS A 33 -5.24 2.14 -6.26
N LEU A 34 -4.56 1.79 -7.37
CA LEU A 34 -3.12 1.51 -7.36
C LEU A 34 -2.30 2.75 -6.99
N LEU A 35 -2.64 3.92 -7.52
CA LEU A 35 -1.99 5.19 -7.17
C LEU A 35 -2.09 5.51 -5.68
N ILE A 36 -3.30 5.38 -5.12
CA ILE A 36 -3.53 5.63 -3.68
C ILE A 36 -2.79 4.60 -2.83
N PHE A 37 -2.80 3.33 -3.25
CA PHE A 37 -2.10 2.27 -2.55
C PHE A 37 -0.59 2.51 -2.48
N ILE A 38 0.04 2.91 -3.60
CA ILE A 38 1.47 3.26 -3.64
C ILE A 38 1.75 4.52 -2.81
N SER A 39 0.88 5.52 -2.86
CA SER A 39 0.99 6.73 -2.03
C SER A 39 1.02 6.38 -0.54
N PHE A 40 0.09 5.55 -0.07
CA PHE A 40 0.06 5.10 1.32
C PHE A 40 1.25 4.23 1.70
N TRP A 41 1.74 3.39 0.79
CA TRP A 41 2.94 2.59 1.05
C TRP A 41 4.17 3.47 1.29
N ILE A 42 4.33 4.57 0.55
CA ILE A 42 5.42 5.52 0.77
C ILE A 42 5.22 6.28 2.09
N ASP A 43 4.00 6.76 2.37
CA ASP A 43 3.70 7.56 3.56
C ASP A 43 3.85 6.75 4.86
N LYS A 44 3.25 5.55 4.89
CA LYS A 44 3.24 4.71 6.09
C LYS A 44 4.37 3.68 6.13
N GLY A 45 4.77 3.12 5.00
CA GLY A 45 5.89 2.19 4.96
C GLY A 45 7.20 2.91 5.21
N LEU A 46 7.64 3.71 4.24
CA LEU A 46 8.93 4.40 4.33
C LEU A 46 8.91 5.53 5.37
N GLY A 47 7.80 6.29 5.46
CA GLY A 47 7.71 7.42 6.39
C GLY A 47 7.75 7.05 7.87
N LEU A 48 7.13 5.93 8.28
CA LEU A 48 7.17 5.49 9.69
C LEU A 48 8.53 4.89 10.07
N VAL A 49 9.21 4.21 9.15
CA VAL A 49 10.59 3.74 9.37
C VAL A 49 11.50 4.95 9.58
N LEU A 50 11.47 5.93 8.67
CA LEU A 50 12.23 7.17 8.78
C LEU A 50 11.97 7.93 10.08
N GLY A 51 10.71 8.11 10.45
CA GLY A 51 10.33 8.83 11.68
C GLY A 51 10.67 8.10 12.97
N GLY A 52 10.83 6.77 12.93
CA GLY A 52 11.24 5.98 14.08
C GLY A 52 12.75 5.97 14.33
N PHE A 53 13.56 6.17 13.28
CA PHE A 53 15.02 6.13 13.34
C PHE A 53 15.70 7.50 13.29
N VAL A 54 14.96 8.57 12.98
CA VAL A 54 15.47 9.95 12.91
C VAL A 54 14.61 10.89 13.77
N PRO A 55 15.21 11.64 14.72
CA PRO A 55 16.64 11.73 15.02
C PRO A 55 17.13 10.50 15.78
N SER A 56 18.34 10.05 15.44
CA SER A 56 19.01 9.04 16.26
C SER A 56 19.29 9.63 17.66
N PRO A 57 19.39 8.81 18.71
CA PRO A 57 19.72 9.28 20.07
C PRO A 57 21.06 10.04 20.17
N LEU A 58 21.88 10.00 19.12
CA LEU A 58 23.16 10.68 18.99
C LEU A 58 23.05 11.99 18.17
N GLU A 59 21.84 12.49 17.92
CA GLU A 59 21.52 13.71 17.13
C GLU A 59 22.02 13.70 15.66
N TYR A 60 22.54 12.59 15.16
CA TYR A 60 22.90 12.45 13.75
C TYR A 60 21.65 12.26 12.90
N VAL A 61 21.52 13.09 11.87
CA VAL A 61 20.57 12.92 10.77
C VAL A 61 21.22 11.99 9.75
N THR A 62 20.75 10.75 9.69
CA THR A 62 21.20 9.79 8.68
C THR A 62 20.23 9.82 7.50
N GLU A 63 20.78 9.95 6.29
CA GLU A 63 19.98 9.79 5.07
C GLU A 63 19.70 8.30 4.87
N TYR A 64 18.43 7.93 4.87
CA TYR A 64 18.01 6.55 4.66
C TYR A 64 17.56 6.36 3.22
N VAL A 65 18.15 5.34 2.61
CA VAL A 65 17.76 4.82 1.30
C VAL A 65 17.43 3.34 1.50
N PRO A 66 16.20 2.90 1.17
CA PRO A 66 15.81 1.52 1.40
C PRO A 66 16.73 0.57 0.65
N SER A 67 17.27 -0.41 1.36
CA SER A 67 18.13 -1.45 0.82
C SER A 67 17.31 -2.52 0.08
N VAL A 68 17.98 -3.27 -0.81
CA VAL A 68 17.34 -4.37 -1.56
C VAL A 68 16.80 -5.43 -0.61
N GLN A 69 17.48 -5.68 0.50
CA GLN A 69 17.07 -6.62 1.53
C GLN A 69 15.78 -6.18 2.23
N GLU A 70 15.65 -4.89 2.57
CA GLU A 70 14.43 -4.35 3.18
C GLU A 70 13.21 -4.44 2.25
N LEU A 71 13.42 -4.18 0.96
CA LEU A 71 12.39 -4.37 -0.06
C LEU A 71 12.00 -5.85 -0.20
N GLY A 72 12.98 -6.76 -0.16
CA GLY A 72 12.75 -8.20 -0.19
C GLY A 72 11.94 -8.69 1.01
N ILE A 73 12.26 -8.23 2.22
CA ILE A 73 11.51 -8.55 3.44
C ILE A 73 10.08 -8.01 3.34
N THR A 74 9.90 -6.77 2.88
CA THR A 74 8.58 -6.17 2.69
C THR A 74 7.72 -6.98 1.72
N ALA A 75 8.31 -7.42 0.60
CA ALA A 75 7.63 -8.28 -0.37
C ALA A 75 7.26 -9.66 0.21
N ALA A 76 8.12 -10.25 1.03
CA ALA A 76 7.85 -11.54 1.69
C ALA A 76 6.69 -11.46 2.69
N ILE A 77 6.61 -10.35 3.46
CA ILE A 77 5.49 -10.08 4.37
C ILE A 77 4.18 -9.99 3.58
N TRP A 78 4.18 -9.25 2.46
CA TRP A 78 3.01 -9.15 1.59
C TRP A 78 2.60 -10.50 1.00
N ALA A 79 3.56 -11.28 0.48
CA ALA A 79 3.29 -12.60 -0.06
C ALA A 79 2.68 -13.53 1.00
N THR A 80 3.17 -13.47 2.24
CA THR A 80 2.62 -14.24 3.36
C THR A 80 1.19 -13.80 3.70
N GLY A 81 0.93 -12.48 3.71
CA GLY A 81 -0.42 -11.95 3.92
C GLY A 81 -1.41 -12.41 2.83
N PHE A 82 -1.01 -12.35 1.56
CA PHE A 82 -1.82 -12.84 0.44
C PHE A 82 -2.05 -14.36 0.51
N PHE A 83 -1.05 -15.12 0.95
CA PHE A 83 -1.18 -16.56 1.16
C PHE A 83 -2.23 -16.87 2.24
N ILE A 84 -2.15 -16.21 3.39
CA ILE A 84 -3.14 -16.37 4.47
C ILE A 84 -4.53 -15.96 3.99
N LEU A 85 -4.65 -14.80 3.33
CA LEU A 85 -5.92 -14.33 2.78
C LEU A 85 -6.54 -15.34 1.81
N SER A 86 -5.72 -15.96 0.96
CA SER A 86 -6.19 -16.97 0.01
C SER A 86 -6.81 -18.18 0.71
N ILE A 87 -6.21 -18.65 1.80
CA ILE A 87 -6.74 -19.76 2.61
C ILE A 87 -8.06 -19.34 3.28
N LEU A 88 -8.08 -18.19 3.94
CA LEU A 88 -9.26 -17.68 4.64
C LEU A 88 -10.43 -17.46 3.67
N TYR A 89 -10.16 -16.95 2.47
CA TYR A 89 -11.18 -16.73 1.45
C TYR A 89 -11.79 -18.05 0.96
N LYS A 90 -10.97 -19.10 0.86
CA LYS A 90 -11.44 -20.45 0.50
C LYS A 90 -12.44 -20.99 1.53
N VAL A 91 -12.16 -20.79 2.82
CA VAL A 91 -13.07 -21.18 3.91
C VAL A 91 -14.35 -20.34 3.88
N ALA A 92 -14.22 -19.02 3.76
CA ALA A 92 -15.35 -18.09 3.74
C ALA A 92 -16.32 -18.39 2.58
N ILE A 93 -15.80 -18.67 1.38
CA ILE A 93 -16.62 -19.06 0.22
C ILE A 93 -17.35 -20.38 0.50
N SER A 94 -16.65 -21.38 1.04
CA SER A 94 -17.25 -22.69 1.35
C SER A 94 -18.45 -22.55 2.29
N VAL A 95 -18.31 -21.76 3.35
CA VAL A 95 -19.40 -21.50 4.32
C VAL A 95 -20.56 -20.73 3.68
N LYS A 96 -20.26 -19.74 2.84
CA LYS A 96 -21.31 -18.96 2.14
C LYS A 96 -22.14 -19.84 1.22
N LEU A 97 -21.49 -20.73 0.47
CA LEU A 97 -22.18 -21.66 -0.44
C LEU A 97 -23.06 -22.66 0.31
N GLU A 98 -22.60 -23.17 1.46
CA GLU A 98 -23.39 -24.11 2.27
C GLU A 98 -24.63 -23.46 2.89
N LYS A 99 -24.56 -22.17 3.24
CA LYS A 99 -25.70 -21.42 3.78
C LYS A 99 -26.75 -21.06 2.72
N GLU A 100 -26.37 -21.01 1.45
CA GLU A 100 -27.25 -20.67 0.32
C GLU A 100 -27.91 -21.90 -0.32
N ALA A 101 -27.52 -23.11 0.07
CA ALA A 101 -28.10 -24.40 -0.35
C ALA A 101 -29.20 -24.88 0.62
#